data_AF-A0A542PW51-F1
#
_entry.id   AF-A0A542PW51-F1
#
_cell.length_a   1.000
_cell.length_b   1.000
_cell.length_c   1.000
_cell.angle_alpha   90.00
_cell.angle_beta   90.00
_cell.angle_gamma   90.00
#
_symmetry.space_group_name_H-M   'P 1'
#
loop_
_entity.id
_entity.type
_entity.pdbx_description
1 polymer ?
#
loop_
_entity_poly.entity_id
_entity_poly.type
_entity_poly.pdbx_seq_one_letter_code
_entity_poly.pdbx_strand_id
1 'polypeptide(L)'
;MKKFITGLATLAVLTSAVPAFAQEPQQALATTSTTKYSTSSKESKASVAEFVNLTVRWNNVSNAVRYEYMLTNMTDGSVYEHGSMTATVANITALRVGKRFSFYVRAVDQYGNTIGSARIEDIVPTGSNIDRNVWIS
;
A
#
# COMPACT_ATOMS: atom_id res chain seq x y z
N MET A 1 47.94 -13.54 -1.63
CA MET A 1 46.99 -12.57 -1.04
C MET A 1 46.22 -13.28 0.07
N LYS A 2 45.97 -12.59 1.20
CA LYS A 2 45.57 -13.18 2.48
C LYS A 2 44.28 -14.03 2.37
N LYS A 3 44.30 -15.20 3.01
CA LYS A 3 43.23 -16.19 3.12
C LYS A 3 42.36 -15.89 4.34
N PHE A 4 41.04 -16.04 4.22
CA PHE A 4 40.22 -16.50 5.35
C PHE A 4 39.19 -17.51 4.86
N ILE A 5 39.33 -18.70 5.44
CA ILE A 5 38.53 -19.91 5.31
C ILE A 5 37.54 -19.88 6.48
N THR A 6 36.53 -20.76 6.43
CA THR A 6 35.76 -21.34 7.57
C THR A 6 34.34 -20.76 7.68
N GLY A 7 33.26 -21.56 7.69
CA GLY A 7 33.13 -23.01 7.62
C GLY A 7 31.64 -23.41 7.72
N LEU A 8 31.30 -24.56 7.12
CA LEU A 8 30.05 -25.29 7.39
C LEU A 8 30.09 -25.88 8.82
N ALA A 9 28.96 -25.92 9.50
CA ALA A 9 28.70 -26.91 10.55
C ALA A 9 27.22 -27.29 10.62
N THR A 10 27.00 -28.58 10.82
CA THR A 10 25.75 -29.34 10.68
C THR A 10 25.15 -29.68 12.06
N LEU A 11 23.81 -29.79 12.09
CA LEU A 11 22.94 -30.63 12.96
C LEU A 11 22.98 -30.53 14.50
N ALA A 12 21.79 -30.34 15.09
CA ALA A 12 21.29 -31.17 16.20
C ALA A 12 19.75 -31.03 16.33
N VAL A 13 19.02 -32.14 16.26
CA VAL A 13 17.64 -32.25 16.75
C VAL A 13 17.75 -32.80 18.18
N LEU A 14 17.27 -32.05 19.16
CA LEU A 14 17.09 -32.55 20.52
C LEU A 14 15.61 -32.46 20.85
N THR A 15 14.97 -33.63 20.87
CA THR A 15 13.69 -33.83 21.55
C THR A 15 13.96 -33.92 23.04
N SER A 16 13.42 -32.99 23.83
CA SER A 16 13.27 -33.19 25.26
C SER A 16 11.85 -32.82 25.68
N ALA A 17 11.12 -33.83 26.15
CA ALA A 17 9.81 -33.68 26.77
C ALA A 17 9.96 -32.94 28.10
N VAL A 18 9.16 -31.89 28.30
CA VAL A 18 9.04 -31.21 29.61
C VAL A 18 7.65 -31.55 30.17
N PRO A 19 7.55 -32.18 31.35
CA PRO A 19 6.27 -32.51 31.97
C PRO A 19 5.55 -31.25 32.44
N ALA A 20 4.22 -31.29 32.33
CA ALA A 20 3.30 -30.25 32.79
C ALA A 20 3.33 -30.10 34.32
N PHE A 21 3.56 -28.89 34.84
CA PHE A 21 2.92 -28.35 36.04
C PHE A 21 3.26 -26.85 36.24
N ALA A 22 2.24 -26.08 36.63
CA ALA A 22 2.23 -24.69 37.12
C ALA A 22 2.35 -23.52 36.10
N GLN A 23 1.44 -22.56 36.29
CA GLN A 23 1.10 -21.38 35.48
C GLN A 23 1.90 -20.11 35.86
N GLU A 24 1.80 -19.12 34.95
CA GLU A 24 1.89 -17.64 35.10
C GLU A 24 3.13 -16.97 34.41
N PRO A 25 3.01 -15.79 33.74
CA PRO A 25 3.21 -15.71 32.29
C PRO A 25 4.23 -14.63 31.85
N GLN A 26 4.49 -14.57 30.53
CA GLN A 26 4.63 -13.38 29.66
C GLN A 26 5.80 -13.44 28.64
N GLN A 27 5.38 -13.52 27.36
CA GLN A 27 6.02 -13.07 26.10
C GLN A 27 7.37 -13.69 25.67
N ALA A 28 7.61 -14.03 24.40
CA ALA A 28 7.19 -13.41 23.13
C ALA A 28 6.89 -14.47 22.05
N LEU A 29 5.75 -14.40 21.35
CA LEU A 29 5.48 -13.66 20.11
C LEU A 29 6.12 -14.28 18.85
N ALA A 30 5.34 -15.14 18.17
CA ALA A 30 5.51 -15.42 16.74
C ALA A 30 4.11 -15.52 16.10
N THR A 31 3.81 -14.61 15.18
CA THR A 31 2.64 -14.66 14.30
C THR A 31 3.12 -13.99 13.01
N THR A 32 2.96 -14.57 11.83
CA THR A 32 1.71 -14.46 11.08
C THR A 32 1.64 -15.51 9.97
N SER A 33 0.48 -16.15 9.81
CA SER A 33 -0.29 -16.05 8.56
C SER A 33 -1.64 -16.75 8.65
N THR A 34 -2.64 -16.01 8.16
CA THR A 34 -3.95 -16.47 7.67
C THR A 34 -4.97 -16.88 8.73
N THR A 35 -6.11 -16.16 8.85
CA THR A 35 -7.34 -16.42 8.08
C THR A 35 -8.55 -15.55 8.54
N LYS A 36 -9.47 -15.28 7.60
CA LYS A 36 -10.94 -15.08 7.67
C LYS A 36 -11.55 -13.75 8.14
N TYR A 37 -12.44 -13.26 7.27
CA TYR A 37 -13.53 -12.33 7.57
C TYR A 37 -14.36 -12.79 8.77
N SER A 38 -14.56 -11.93 9.76
CA SER A 38 -15.77 -11.90 10.58
C SER A 38 -15.97 -10.53 11.23
N THR A 39 -17.24 -10.16 11.25
CA THR A 39 -17.83 -8.87 11.58
C THR A 39 -17.82 -8.58 13.09
N SER A 40 -17.67 -7.30 13.41
CA SER A 40 -18.24 -6.58 14.55
C SER A 40 -17.62 -6.71 15.96
N SER A 41 -17.39 -5.50 16.50
CA SER A 41 -17.42 -5.09 17.91
C SER A 41 -16.14 -5.22 18.74
N LYS A 42 -15.31 -4.18 18.67
CA LYS A 42 -15.08 -3.29 19.80
C LYS A 42 -14.46 -2.02 19.24
N GLU A 43 -15.02 -0.88 19.61
CA GLU A 43 -14.43 0.42 19.40
C GLU A 43 -13.14 0.50 20.22
N SER A 44 -12.06 -0.08 19.71
CA SER A 44 -10.73 0.36 20.06
C SER A 44 -10.67 1.79 19.57
N LYS A 45 -10.53 2.75 20.46
CA LYS A 45 -10.21 4.14 20.12
C LYS A 45 -8.96 4.12 19.25
N ALA A 46 -9.17 4.03 17.94
CA ALA A 46 -8.10 3.91 16.98
C ALA A 46 -7.35 5.24 17.04
N SER A 47 -6.04 5.18 17.25
CA SER A 47 -5.19 6.33 16.94
C SER A 47 -5.42 6.65 15.47
N VAL A 48 -6.10 7.76 15.19
CA VAL A 48 -6.29 8.24 13.83
C VAL A 48 -4.89 8.47 13.27
N ALA A 49 -4.51 7.72 12.23
CA ALA A 49 -3.22 7.91 11.58
C ALA A 49 -3.17 9.34 11.04
N GLU A 50 -2.08 10.07 11.30
CA GLU A 50 -1.91 11.44 10.76
C GLU A 50 -1.81 11.42 9.23
N PHE A 51 -1.26 10.33 8.70
CA PHE A 51 -1.05 10.10 7.29
C PHE A 51 -1.60 8.75 6.87
N VAL A 52 -2.12 8.68 5.64
CA VAL A 52 -2.63 7.44 5.03
C VAL A 52 -2.03 7.22 3.66
N ASN A 53 -2.14 6.00 3.17
CA ASN A 53 -1.78 5.63 1.81
C ASN A 53 -3.03 5.56 0.92
N LEU A 54 -2.88 5.99 -0.33
CA LEU A 54 -3.87 5.92 -1.38
C LEU A 54 -3.37 4.98 -2.48
N THR A 55 -4.16 3.97 -2.80
CA THR A 55 -3.95 3.13 -3.97
C THR A 55 -5.04 3.45 -5.00
N VAL A 56 -4.65 3.84 -6.20
CA VAL A 56 -5.59 4.05 -7.31
C VAL A 56 -5.32 3.04 -8.41
N ARG A 57 -6.36 2.33 -8.84
CA ARG A 57 -6.31 1.36 -9.93
C ARG A 57 -7.17 1.81 -11.10
N TRP A 58 -6.71 1.57 -12.32
CA TRP A 58 -7.50 1.80 -13.53
C TRP A 58 -7.46 0.63 -14.50
N ASN A 59 -8.31 0.68 -15.51
CA ASN A 59 -8.35 -0.31 -16.59
C ASN A 59 -7.18 -0.14 -17.55
N ASN A 60 -6.80 -1.24 -18.22
CA ASN A 60 -5.94 -1.14 -19.39
C ASN A 60 -6.71 -0.43 -20.54
N VAL A 61 -5.99 0.37 -21.33
CA VAL A 61 -6.52 1.16 -22.44
C VAL A 61 -5.79 0.72 -23.69
N SER A 62 -6.54 0.32 -24.72
CA SER A 62 -5.94 -0.13 -25.98
C SER A 62 -5.10 0.97 -26.60
N ASN A 63 -3.95 0.61 -27.17
CA ASN A 63 -2.97 1.53 -27.78
C ASN A 63 -2.27 2.49 -26.81
N ALA A 64 -2.51 2.38 -25.50
CA ALA A 64 -1.75 3.13 -24.50
C ALA A 64 -0.38 2.49 -24.31
N VAL A 65 0.68 3.26 -24.47
CA VAL A 65 2.06 2.82 -24.14
C VAL A 65 2.45 3.18 -22.72
N ARG A 66 1.80 4.20 -22.14
CA ARG A 66 2.05 4.69 -20.79
C ARG A 66 0.84 5.44 -20.24
N TYR A 67 0.84 5.61 -18.92
CA TYR A 67 -0.12 6.38 -18.17
C TYR A 67 0.60 7.50 -17.43
N GLU A 68 0.01 8.68 -17.43
CA GLU A 68 0.47 9.80 -16.61
C GLU A 68 -0.61 10.14 -15.60
N TYR A 69 -0.21 10.24 -14.33
CA TYR A 69 -1.12 10.63 -13.26
C TYR A 69 -0.64 11.88 -12.55
N MET A 70 -1.60 12.55 -11.92
CA MET A 70 -1.37 13.72 -11.09
C MET A 70 -2.36 13.68 -9.92
N LEU A 71 -1.85 13.79 -8.70
CA LEU A 71 -2.62 14.02 -7.49
C LEU A 71 -2.42 15.47 -7.08
N THR A 72 -3.50 16.23 -7.01
CA THR A 72 -3.51 17.64 -6.61
C THR A 72 -4.14 17.75 -5.22
N ASN A 73 -3.48 18.46 -4.30
CA ASN A 73 -4.11 18.86 -3.05
C ASN A 73 -5.03 20.05 -3.33
N MET A 74 -6.34 19.83 -3.30
CA MET A 74 -7.33 20.87 -3.55
C MET A 74 -7.43 21.90 -2.42
N THR A 75 -6.80 21.63 -1.26
CA THR A 75 -6.83 22.55 -0.12
C THR A 75 -5.87 23.72 -0.32
N ASP A 76 -4.72 23.47 -0.95
CA ASP A 76 -3.68 24.48 -1.23
C ASP A 76 -3.52 24.77 -2.73
N GLY A 77 -4.15 23.96 -3.60
CA GLY A 77 -4.08 24.09 -5.05
C GLY A 77 -2.78 23.56 -5.67
N SER A 78 -1.94 22.86 -4.89
CA SER A 78 -0.63 22.38 -5.33
C SER A 78 -0.69 20.94 -5.85
N VAL A 79 0.19 20.61 -6.79
CA VAL A 79 0.42 19.22 -7.19
C VAL A 79 1.15 18.52 -6.05
N TYR A 80 0.50 17.53 -5.47
CA TYR A 80 1.06 16.73 -4.38
C TYR A 80 2.01 15.66 -4.93
N GLU A 81 1.58 14.93 -5.96
CA GLU A 81 2.40 13.91 -6.60
C GLU A 81 2.01 13.79 -8.07
N HIS A 82 2.95 13.38 -8.92
CA HIS A 82 2.69 13.05 -10.31
C HIS A 82 3.70 12.00 -10.79
N GLY A 83 3.36 11.30 -11.86
CA GLY A 83 4.27 10.29 -12.41
C GLY A 83 3.84 9.78 -13.78
N SER A 84 4.76 9.08 -14.43
CA SER A 84 4.55 8.36 -15.68
C SER A 84 4.91 6.89 -15.46
N MET A 85 3.99 5.98 -15.80
CA MET A 85 4.18 4.55 -15.59
C MET A 85 3.48 3.72 -16.67
N THR A 86 3.88 2.45 -16.82
CA THR A 86 3.19 1.49 -17.69
C THR A 86 2.17 0.62 -16.93
N ALA A 87 2.27 0.58 -15.61
CA ALA A 87 1.33 -0.13 -14.74
C ALA A 87 -0.02 0.60 -14.68
N THR A 88 -1.07 -0.15 -14.30
CA THR A 88 -2.42 0.37 -14.12
C THR A 88 -2.80 0.61 -12.65
N VAL A 89 -1.78 0.79 -11.81
CA VAL A 89 -1.92 1.03 -10.37
C VAL A 89 -0.89 2.04 -9.89
N ALA A 90 -1.35 3.09 -9.21
CA ALA A 90 -0.51 4.04 -8.48
C ALA A 90 -0.67 3.82 -6.97
N ASN A 91 0.45 3.82 -6.25
CA ASN A 91 0.48 3.83 -4.79
C ASN A 91 1.09 5.15 -4.34
N ILE A 92 0.30 5.97 -3.67
CA ILE A 92 0.67 7.31 -3.20
C ILE A 92 0.63 7.25 -1.68
N THR A 93 1.69 7.67 -1.02
CA THR A 93 1.83 7.56 0.43
C THR A 93 1.82 8.94 1.10
N ALA A 94 1.72 8.96 2.43
CA ALA A 94 1.85 10.17 3.23
C ALA A 94 0.76 11.26 2.99
N LEU A 95 -0.45 10.88 2.57
CA LEU A 95 -1.56 11.83 2.45
C LEU A 95 -2.02 12.25 3.84
N ARG A 96 -2.01 13.56 4.11
CA ARG A 96 -2.43 14.12 5.40
C ARG A 96 -3.94 13.99 5.61
N VAL A 97 -4.34 13.50 6.78
CA VAL A 97 -5.75 13.43 7.21
C VAL A 97 -6.43 14.80 7.21
N GLY A 98 -7.68 14.83 6.72
CA GLY A 98 -8.50 16.04 6.64
C GLY A 98 -8.19 16.97 5.46
N LYS A 99 -7.22 16.66 4.60
CA LYS A 99 -7.00 17.38 3.34
C LYS A 99 -7.85 16.78 2.22
N ARG A 100 -8.19 17.61 1.23
CA ARG A 100 -8.92 17.19 0.02
C ARG A 100 -7.96 17.04 -1.14
N PHE A 101 -8.01 15.92 -1.85
CA PHE A 101 -7.20 15.66 -3.03
C PHE A 101 -8.07 15.33 -4.24
N SER A 102 -7.55 15.66 -5.42
CA SER A 102 -8.09 15.28 -6.73
C SER A 102 -7.04 14.43 -7.45
N PHE A 103 -7.46 13.33 -8.03
CA PHE A 103 -6.60 12.45 -8.82
C PHE A 103 -7.03 12.49 -10.28
N TYR A 104 -6.08 12.78 -11.16
CA TYR A 104 -6.25 12.73 -12.61
C TYR A 104 -5.29 11.70 -13.19
N VAL A 105 -5.75 10.92 -14.16
CA VAL A 105 -4.91 10.00 -14.93
C VAL A 105 -5.28 10.05 -16.40
N ARG A 106 -4.27 9.97 -17.27
CA ARG A 106 -4.45 9.88 -18.71
C ARG A 106 -3.64 8.76 -19.33
N ALA A 107 -4.22 8.13 -20.35
CA ALA A 107 -3.57 7.16 -21.20
C ALA A 107 -2.90 7.88 -22.37
N VAL A 108 -1.65 7.55 -22.64
CA VAL A 108 -0.83 8.20 -23.68
C VAL A 108 -0.34 7.15 -24.69
N ASP A 109 -0.47 7.44 -25.98
CA ASP A 109 0.00 6.59 -27.07
C ASP A 109 1.50 6.76 -27.37
N GLN A 110 2.01 5.98 -28.33
CA GLN A 110 3.43 6.03 -28.73
C GLN A 110 3.87 7.38 -29.34
N TYR A 111 2.92 8.20 -29.79
CA TYR A 111 3.15 9.50 -30.38
C TYR A 111 3.05 10.63 -29.34
N GLY A 112 2.70 10.31 -28.10
CA GLY A 112 2.51 11.29 -27.02
C GLY A 112 1.09 11.87 -26.95
N ASN A 113 0.13 11.35 -27.72
CA ASN A 113 -1.25 11.82 -27.67
C ASN A 113 -1.99 11.22 -26.49
N THR A 114 -2.86 12.03 -25.88
CA THR A 114 -3.81 11.52 -24.89
C THR A 114 -4.96 10.82 -25.61
N ILE A 115 -5.13 9.53 -25.36
CA ILE A 115 -6.18 8.69 -25.98
C ILE A 115 -7.32 8.33 -25.03
N GLY A 116 -7.19 8.70 -23.76
CA GLY A 116 -8.23 8.54 -22.75
C GLY A 116 -7.83 9.21 -21.45
N SER A 117 -8.80 9.58 -20.62
CA SER A 117 -8.52 10.12 -19.29
C SER A 117 -9.63 9.87 -18.28
N ALA A 118 -9.30 10.01 -17.00
CA ALA A 118 -10.25 9.96 -15.92
C ALA A 118 -9.86 10.86 -14.75
N ARG A 119 -10.84 11.14 -13.88
CA ARG A 119 -10.64 11.93 -12.68
C ARG A 119 -11.44 11.37 -11.50
N ILE A 120 -10.88 11.52 -10.30
CA ILE A 120 -11.57 11.33 -9.02
C ILE A 120 -11.40 12.63 -8.25
N GLU A 121 -12.50 13.27 -7.92
CA GLU A 121 -12.50 14.43 -7.03
C GLU A 121 -12.73 14.00 -5.58
N ASP A 122 -12.43 14.89 -4.64
CA ASP A 122 -12.81 14.78 -3.22
C ASP A 122 -12.32 13.51 -2.49
N ILE A 123 -11.07 13.14 -2.75
CA ILE A 123 -10.40 12.12 -1.92
C ILE A 123 -10.03 12.76 -0.59
N VAL A 124 -10.70 12.33 0.49
CA VAL A 124 -10.47 12.81 1.86
C VAL A 124 -9.96 11.67 2.74
N PRO A 125 -8.67 11.67 3.10
CA PRO A 125 -8.11 10.81 4.14
C PRO A 125 -8.76 10.98 5.52
N THR A 126 -9.22 9.87 6.10
CA THR A 126 -9.92 9.83 7.41
C THR A 126 -9.22 8.94 8.45
N GLY A 127 -7.95 8.58 8.22
CA GLY A 127 -7.15 7.76 9.15
C GLY A 127 -7.07 6.28 8.82
N SER A 128 -7.63 5.86 7.67
CA SER A 128 -7.42 4.54 7.07
C SER A 128 -6.89 4.67 5.65
N ASN A 129 -6.14 3.66 5.18
CA ASN A 129 -5.71 3.59 3.80
C ASN A 129 -6.92 3.57 2.86
N ILE A 130 -6.75 4.17 1.68
CA ILE A 130 -7.80 4.35 0.70
C ILE A 130 -7.43 3.52 -0.53
N ASP A 131 -8.36 2.70 -0.99
CA ASP A 131 -8.27 2.02 -2.28
C ASP A 131 -9.38 2.56 -3.20
N ARG A 132 -9.00 3.04 -4.39
CA ARG A 132 -9.92 3.56 -5.40
C ARG A 132 -9.73 2.85 -6.73
N ASN A 133 -10.83 2.69 -7.45
CA ASN A 133 -10.85 2.27 -8.84
C ASN A 133 -11.40 3.42 -9.67
N VAL A 134 -10.78 3.67 -10.82
CA VAL A 134 -11.21 4.67 -11.79
C VAL A 134 -11.19 4.08 -13.19
N TRP A 135 -12.19 4.42 -14.01
CA TRP A 135 -12.27 3.96 -15.38
C TRP A 135 -11.83 5.07 -16.32
N ILE A 136 -10.82 4.79 -17.15
CA ILE A 136 -10.37 5.65 -18.24
C ILE A 136 -11.27 5.38 -19.45
N SER A 137 -11.97 6.43 -19.87
CA SER A 137 -12.77 6.51 -21.09
C SER A 137 -11.97 7.09 -22.25
#